data_AF-A0A2M8NE96-F1
#
_entry.id   AF-A0A2M8NE96-F1
#
_cell.length_a   1.000
_cell.length_b   1.000
_cell.length_c   1.000
_cell.angle_alpha   90.00
_cell.angle_beta   90.00
_cell.angle_gamma   90.00
#
_symmetry.space_group_name_H-M   'P 1'
#
loop_
_entity.id
_entity.type
_entity.pdbx_description
1 polymer ?
#
loop_
_entity_poly.entity_id
_entity_poly.type
_entity_poly.pdbx_seq_one_letter_code
_entity_poly.pdbx_strand_id
1 'polypeptide(L)' 'MLRTRSPGGIIPAQLYLALDDLSEQYGNHTLRATTRQGFQIHGILKKNLKTVMATIVRNLGSTLGACGDLNRNVMA' A
#
# COMPACT_ATOMS: atom_id res chain seq x y z
N MET A 1 -3.01 -3.06 -9.33
CA MET A 1 -3.30 -2.17 -8.19
C MET A 1 -2.98 -2.94 -6.91
N LEU A 2 -2.26 -2.32 -5.98
CA LEU A 2 -2.06 -2.84 -4.62
C LEU A 2 -2.81 -1.94 -3.63
N ARG A 3 -3.23 -2.50 -2.49
CA ARG A 3 -3.83 -1.75 -1.39
C ARG A 3 -3.14 -2.08 -0.08
N THR A 4 -2.86 -1.08 0.74
CA THR A 4 -2.32 -1.29 2.10
C THR A 4 -3.41 -1.65 3.10
N ARG A 5 -2.99 -2.25 4.21
CA ARG A 5 -3.78 -2.42 5.43
C ARG A 5 -3.10 -1.63 6.54
N SER A 6 -3.82 -0.63 7.05
CA SER A 6 -3.34 0.39 7.97
C SER A 6 -4.45 0.69 8.99
N PRO A 7 -4.58 -0.12 10.07
CA PRO A 7 -5.64 0.05 11.06
C PRO A 7 -5.69 1.47 11.62
N GLY A 8 -6.88 2.06 11.69
CA GLY A 8 -7.09 3.44 12.13
C GLY A 8 -6.41 4.51 11.26
N GLY A 9 -5.92 4.15 10.06
CA GLY A 9 -5.20 5.07 9.20
C GLY A 9 -3.80 5.44 9.66
N ILE A 10 -3.24 4.73 10.62
CA ILE A 10 -1.90 5.03 11.12
C ILE A 10 -0.87 4.59 10.08
N ILE A 11 -0.07 5.56 9.64
CA ILE A 11 1.01 5.37 8.65
C ILE A 11 2.30 5.87 9.28
N PRO A 12 3.26 4.99 9.62
CA PRO A 12 4.59 5.40 10.04
C PRO A 12 5.27 6.23 8.95
N ALA A 13 6.06 7.25 9.32
CA ALA A 13 6.77 8.10 8.36
C ALA A 13 7.63 7.28 7.38
N GLN A 14 8.30 6.23 7.87
CA GLN A 14 9.06 5.29 7.04
C GLN A 14 8.20 4.60 5.98
N LEU A 15 6.99 4.16 6.35
CA LEU A 15 6.07 3.53 5.41
C LEU A 15 5.58 4.55 4.37
N TYR A 16 5.29 5.78 4.79
CA TYR A 16 4.84 6.83 3.87
C TYR A 16 5.89 7.12 2.79
N LEU A 17 7.15 7.33 3.19
CA LEU A 17 8.26 7.57 2.25
C LEU A 17 8.44 6.39 1.29
N ALA A 18 8.38 5.15 1.79
CA ALA A 18 8.46 3.98 0.93
C ALA A 18 7.30 3.90 -0.07
N LEU A 19 6.07 4.26 0.33
CA LEU A 19 4.92 4.26 -0.57
C LEU A 19 5.01 5.35 -1.65
N ASP A 20 5.53 6.52 -1.29
CA ASP A 20 5.79 7.63 -2.21
C ASP A 20 6.79 7.22 -3.29
N ASP A 21 7.97 6.74 -2.89
CA ASP A 21 9.03 6.24 -3.79
C ASP A 21 8.52 5.13 -4.71
N LEU A 22 7.76 4.18 -4.17
CA LEU A 22 7.19 3.07 -4.95
C LEU A 22 6.15 3.56 -5.97
N SER A 23 5.40 4.61 -5.65
CA SER A 23 4.40 5.19 -6.55
C SER A 23 5.04 5.87 -7.76
N GLU A 24 6.22 6.47 -7.56
CA GLU A 24 7.03 7.13 -8.58
C GLU A 24 7.76 6.11 -9.46
N GLN A 25 8.43 5.13 -8.85
CA GLN A 25 9.29 4.19 -9.58
C GLN A 25 8.53 3.06 -10.28
N TYR A 26 7.44 2.59 -9.67
CA TYR A 26 6.72 1.40 -10.14
C TYR A 26 5.23 1.65 -10.39
N GLY A 27 4.70 2.77 -9.92
CA GLY A 27 3.30 3.11 -10.06
C GLY A 27 3.03 3.98 -11.29
N ASN A 28 2.04 4.86 -11.15
CA ASN A 28 1.65 5.85 -12.14
C ASN A 28 1.77 7.28 -11.58
N HIS A 29 2.77 7.53 -10.71
CA HIS A 29 3.03 8.84 -10.09
C HIS A 29 1.88 9.36 -9.22
N THR A 30 1.06 8.44 -8.70
CA THR A 30 -0.05 8.79 -7.80
C THR A 30 -0.12 7.84 -6.62
N LEU A 31 -0.37 8.41 -5.44
CA LEU A 31 -0.70 7.68 -4.23
C LEU A 31 -2.14 8.00 -3.83
N ARG A 32 -3.05 7.02 -3.95
CA ARG A 32 -4.49 7.23 -3.71
C ARG A 32 -4.83 6.92 -2.26
N ALA A 33 -5.10 7.94 -1.46
CA ALA A 33 -5.77 7.76 -0.17
C ALA A 33 -7.21 7.23 -0.40
N THR A 34 -7.63 6.29 0.44
CA THR A 34 -8.93 5.59 0.30
C THR A 34 -9.91 6.00 1.40
N THR A 35 -11.21 5.79 1.16
CA THR A 35 -12.28 6.01 2.14
C THR A 35 -12.24 5.06 3.34
N ARG A 36 -11.31 4.08 3.35
CA ARG A 36 -11.07 3.16 4.46
C ARG A 36 -9.68 3.31 5.05
N GLN A 37 -9.13 4.53 5.04
CA GLN A 37 -7.91 4.89 5.76
C GLN A 37 -6.67 4.03 5.38
N GLY A 38 -6.49 3.77 4.09
CA GLY A 38 -5.29 3.13 3.54
C GLY A 38 -4.92 3.72 2.18
N PHE A 39 -3.81 3.26 1.60
CA PHE A 39 -3.31 3.72 0.30
C PHE A 39 -3.48 2.68 -0.80
N GLN A 40 -3.65 3.16 -2.02
CA GLN A 40 -3.56 2.36 -3.24
C GLN A 40 -2.48 2.90 -4.17
N ILE A 41 -1.71 1.99 -4.76
CA ILE A 41 -0.78 2.28 -5.85
C ILE A 41 -1.29 1.57 -7.12
N HIS A 42 -1.47 2.36 -8.17
CA HIS A 42 -1.96 1.91 -9.48
C HIS A 42 -0.79 1.81 -10.48
N GLY A 43 -1.01 1.22 -11.66
CA GLY A 43 0.00 1.17 -12.72
C GLY A 43 1.11 0.12 -12.58
N ILE A 44 1.19 -0.61 -11.45
CA ILE A 44 2.29 -1.56 -11.24
C ILE A 44 2.26 -2.72 -12.23
N LEU A 45 3.32 -2.81 -13.03
CA LEU A 45 3.56 -3.91 -13.97
C LEU A 45 3.77 -5.24 -13.24
N LYS A 46 3.26 -6.34 -13.80
CA LYS A 46 3.31 -7.68 -13.20
C LYS A 46 4.70 -8.10 -12.74
N LYS A 47 5.74 -7.81 -13.53
CA LYS A 47 7.15 -8.12 -13.22
C LYS A 47 7.67 -7.44 -11.94
N ASN A 48 7.08 -6.32 -11.54
CA ASN A 48 7.50 -5.52 -10.40
C ASN A 48 6.70 -5.82 -9.12
N LEU A 49 5.58 -6.54 -9.20
CA LEU A 49 4.66 -6.75 -8.07
C LEU A 49 5.36 -7.33 -6.83
N LYS A 50 6.22 -8.33 -7.01
CA LYS A 50 6.95 -8.96 -5.89
C LYS A 50 7.86 -7.97 -5.17
N THR A 51 8.59 -7.15 -5.93
CA THR A 51 9.48 -6.12 -5.37
C THR A 51 8.69 -5.11 -4.56
N VAL A 52 7.61 -4.57 -5.13
CA VAL A 52 6.77 -3.57 -4.46
C VAL A 52 6.18 -4.12 -3.15
N MET A 53 5.59 -5.32 -3.18
CA MET A 53 5.02 -5.94 -1.97
C MET A 53 6.08 -6.21 -0.90
N ALA A 54 7.26 -6.71 -1.29
CA ALA A 54 8.35 -6.97 -0.35
C ALA A 54 8.90 -5.67 0.27
N THR A 55 9.02 -4.60 -0.50
CA THR A 55 9.45 -3.28 0.01
C THR A 55 8.46 -2.72 1.02
N ILE A 56 7.16 -2.86 0.78
CA ILE A 56 6.13 -2.45 1.76
C ILE A 56 6.29 -3.21 3.08
N VAL A 57 6.44 -4.54 3.01
CA VAL A 57 6.61 -5.38 4.21
C VAL A 57 7.89 -5.01 5.00
N ARG A 58 8.99 -4.74 4.30
CA ARG A 58 10.26 -4.33 4.93
C ARG A 58 10.21 -2.94 5.57
N ASN A 59 9.24 -2.10 5.18
CA ASN A 59 9.06 -0.74 5.68
C ASN A 59 7.82 -0.60 6.57
N LEU A 60 7.56 -1.61 7.42
CA LEU A 60 6.49 -1.61 8.45
C LEU A 60 5.05 -1.58 7.89
N GLY A 61 4.86 -1.91 6.61
CA GLY A 61 3.55 -1.98 5.95
C GLY A 61 3.05 -3.40 5.72
N SER A 62 1.78 -3.52 5.29
CA SER A 62 1.19 -4.79 4.87
C SER A 62 0.13 -4.58 3.79
N THR A 63 -0.04 -5.58 2.94
CA THR A 63 -1.15 -5.69 1.95
C THR A 63 -2.05 -6.89 2.24
N LEU A 64 -1.79 -7.64 3.32
CA LEU A 64 -2.51 -8.87 3.66
C LEU A 64 -3.96 -8.56 4.07
N GLY A 65 -4.92 -9.17 3.39
CA GLY A 65 -6.35 -8.94 3.65
C GLY A 65 -6.85 -7.54 3.26
N ALA A 66 -6.08 -6.77 2.49
CA ALA A 66 -6.55 -5.49 1.96
C ALA A 66 -7.70 -5.65 0.94
N CYS A 67 -7.78 -6.83 0.32
CA CYS A 67 -8.84 -7.31 -0.58
C CYS A 67 -9.17 -8.78 -0.24
N GLY A 68 -10.00 -9.43 -1.07
CA GLY A 68 -10.42 -10.82 -0.87
C GLY A 68 -11.55 -10.98 0.14
N ASP A 69 -11.96 -12.22 0.37
CA ASP A 69 -13.05 -12.60 1.28
C ASP A 69 -12.53 -12.72 2.71
N LEU A 70 -12.04 -11.57 3.21
CA LEU A 70 -11.39 -11.42 4.51
C LEU A 70 -11.83 -10.09 5.13
N ASN A 71 -11.62 -9.97 6.44
CA ASN A 71 -11.81 -8.68 7.11
C ASN A 71 -10.84 -7.64 6.52
N ARG A 72 -11.40 -6.48 6.15
CA ARG A 72 -10.68 -5.41 5.46
C ARG A 72 -10.03 -4.47 6.48
N ASN A 73 -9.59 -3.29 6.02
CA ASN A 73 -9.01 -2.30 6.91
C ASN A 73 -10.04 -1.86 7.97
N VAL A 74 -9.63 -1.95 9.24
CA VAL A 74 -10.42 -1.56 10.41
C VAL A 74 -10.25 -0.06 10.62
N MET A 75 -11.37 0.65 10.75
CA MET A 75 -11.38 2.11 10.89
C MET A 75 -11.46 2.53 12.35
N ALA A 76 -11.00 3.75 12.65
CA ALA A 76 -11.08 4.42 13.94
C ALA A 76 -11.37 5.91 13.75
#